data_AF-A0A7V9IIC5-F1
#
_entry.id   AF-A0A7V9IIC5-F1
#
_cell.length_a   1.000
_cell.length_b   1.000
_cell.length_c   1.000
_cell.angle_alpha   90.00
_cell.angle_beta   90.00
_cell.angle_gamma   90.00
#
_symmetry.space_group_name_H-M   'P 1'
#
loop_
_entity.id
_entity.type
_entity.pdbx_description
1 polymer ?
#
loop_
_entity_poly.entity_id
_entity_poly.type
_entity_poly.pdbx_seq_one_letter_code
_entity_poly.pdbx_strand_id
1 'polypeptide(L)' 'MTSTGALDADALADLEEERRFLLRSLRDLDREFEAGDVERDDYDTLRDDYTVRAATVLR' A
#
# COMPACT_ATOMS: atom_id res chain seq x y z
N MET A 1 -17.61 26.78 -14.58
CA MET A 1 -16.15 26.61 -14.60
C MET A 1 -15.72 26.20 -13.20
N THR A 2 -15.96 24.95 -12.81
CA THR A 2 -15.71 24.49 -11.43
C THR A 2 -15.02 23.14 -11.44
N SER A 3 -14.05 23.02 -10.52
CA SER A 3 -13.55 21.78 -9.92
C SER A 3 -12.42 20.99 -10.61
N THR A 4 -11.43 21.61 -11.24
CA THR A 4 -10.14 20.89 -11.43
C THR A 4 -9.45 20.69 -10.07
N GLY A 5 -9.29 21.76 -9.28
CA GLY A 5 -8.58 21.67 -7.99
C GLY A 5 -9.27 20.85 -6.89
N ALA A 6 -10.58 20.63 -6.96
CA ALA A 6 -11.28 19.72 -6.04
C ALA A 6 -11.05 18.25 -6.42
N LEU A 7 -11.09 17.94 -7.72
CA LEU A 7 -10.76 16.60 -8.23
C LEU A 7 -9.30 16.24 -7.98
N ASP A 8 -8.38 17.21 -8.06
CA ASP A 8 -6.97 17.02 -7.73
C ASP A 8 -6.76 16.71 -6.24
N ALA A 9 -7.55 17.34 -5.35
CA ALA A 9 -7.50 17.10 -3.91
C ALA A 9 -8.08 15.73 -3.54
N ASP A 10 -9.19 15.32 -4.17
CA ASP A 10 -9.77 13.99 -3.98
C ASP A 10 -8.81 12.89 -4.46
N ALA A 11 -8.19 13.08 -5.64
CA ALA A 11 -7.18 12.15 -6.15
C ALA A 11 -5.95 12.05 -5.24
N LEU A 12 -5.51 13.16 -4.64
CA LEU A 12 -4.42 13.15 -3.67
C LEU A 12 -4.82 12.42 -2.38
N ALA A 13 -6.05 12.61 -1.90
CA ALA A 13 -6.58 11.93 -0.72
C ALA A 13 -6.66 10.41 -0.93
N ASP A 14 -7.09 9.96 -2.11
CA ASP A 14 -7.14 8.55 -2.49
C ASP A 14 -5.73 7.93 -2.49
N LEU A 15 -4.74 8.63 -3.08
CA LEU A 15 -3.34 8.18 -3.06
C LEU A 15 -2.77 8.11 -1.64
N GLU A 16 -3.10 9.08 -0.77
CA GLU A 16 -2.69 9.02 0.63
C GLU A 16 -3.33 7.86 1.38
N GLU A 17 -4.60 7.57 1.13
CA GLU A 17 -5.30 6.42 1.72
C GLU A 17 -4.67 5.10 1.25
N GLU A 18 -4.43 4.95 -0.05
CA GLU A 18 -3.77 3.76 -0.60
C GLU A 18 -2.36 3.61 -0.01
N ARG A 19 -1.59 4.69 0.09
CA ARG A 19 -0.27 4.67 0.75
C ARG A 19 -0.38 4.17 2.20
N ARG A 20 -1.32 4.69 2.98
CA ARG A 20 -1.50 4.29 4.39
C ARG A 20 -1.88 2.82 4.49
N PHE A 21 -2.77 2.37 3.61
CA PHE A 21 -3.17 0.97 3.52
C PHE A 21 -1.96 0.08 3.23
N LEU A 22 -1.22 0.34 2.14
CA LEU A 22 -0.07 -0.47 1.73
C LEU A 22 1.00 -0.59 2.82
N LEU A 23 1.35 0.54 3.45
CA LEU A 23 2.36 0.55 4.52
C LEU A 23 1.88 -0.20 5.77
N ARG A 24 0.57 -0.18 6.05
CA ARG A 24 0.00 -0.98 7.13
C ARG A 24 0.02 -2.47 6.78
N SER A 25 -0.41 -2.83 5.57
CA SER A 25 -0.41 -4.22 5.11
C SER A 25 0.98 -4.83 5.12
N LEU A 26 2.03 -4.09 4.74
CA LEU A 26 3.42 -4.55 4.87
C LEU A 26 3.81 -4.88 6.32
N ARG A 27 3.47 -4.01 7.27
CA ARG A 27 3.76 -4.26 8.70
C ARG A 27 2.94 -5.41 9.27
N ASP A 28 1.70 -5.57 8.82
CA ASP A 28 0.84 -6.64 9.28
C ASP A 28 1.33 -7.98 8.68
N LEU A 29 1.73 -8.00 7.40
CA LEU A 29 2.35 -9.15 6.73
C LEU A 29 3.65 -9.60 7.39
N ASP A 30 4.53 -8.66 7.77
CA ASP A 30 5.76 -8.98 8.51
C ASP A 30 5.44 -9.71 9.84
N ARG A 31 4.40 -9.27 10.56
CA ARG A 31 3.98 -9.93 11.81
C ARG A 31 3.38 -11.31 11.57
N GLU A 32 2.56 -11.46 10.53
CA GLU A 32 1.96 -12.73 10.16
C GLU A 32 3.04 -13.76 9.77
N PHE A 33 4.07 -13.33 9.04
CA PHE A 33 5.21 -14.19 8.72
C PHE A 33 6.03 -14.56 9.97
N GLU A 34 6.31 -13.59 10.85
CA GLU A 34 6.99 -13.85 12.13
C GLU A 34 6.19 -14.81 13.04
N ALA A 35 4.86 -14.76 13.00
CA ALA A 35 3.97 -15.67 13.72
C ALA A 35 3.91 -17.08 13.10
N GLY A 36 4.38 -17.24 11.87
CA GLY A 36 4.26 -18.48 11.10
C GLY A 36 2.88 -18.70 10.49
N ASP A 37 2.05 -17.66 10.42
CA ASP A 37 0.70 -17.71 9.83
C ASP A 37 0.74 -17.63 8.30
N VAL A 38 1.88 -17.22 7.72
CA VAL A 38 2.12 -17.11 6.28
C VAL A 38 3.38 -17.88 5.90
N GLU A 39 3.30 -18.69 4.85
CA GLU A 39 4.44 -19.43 4.32
C GLU A 39 5.43 -18.49 3.61
N ARG A 40 6.71 -18.88 3.55
CA ARG A 40 7.76 -18.02 3.01
C ARG A 40 7.53 -17.58 1.57
N ASP A 41 7.12 -18.50 0.71
CA ASP A 41 6.93 -18.21 -0.73
C ASP A 41 5.77 -17.22 -0.94
N ASP A 42 4.72 -17.33 -0.12
CA ASP A 42 3.59 -16.40 -0.11
C ASP A 42 4.02 -15.04 0.45
N TYR A 43 4.78 -15.01 1.55
CA TYR A 43 5.32 -13.79 2.13
C TYR A 43 6.16 -13.00 1.12
N ASP A 44 7.12 -13.66 0.47
CA ASP A 44 8.01 -13.03 -0.50
C ASP A 44 7.21 -12.44 -1.68
N THR A 45 6.22 -13.19 -2.19
CA THR A 45 5.34 -12.74 -3.27
C THR A 45 4.49 -11.52 -2.88
N LEU A 46 3.82 -11.58 -1.72
CA LEU A 46 2.95 -10.49 -1.24
C LEU A 46 3.75 -9.24 -0.90
N ARG A 47 4.92 -9.41 -0.28
CA ARG A 47 5.80 -8.31 0.10
C ARG A 47 6.33 -7.57 -1.13
N ASP A 48 6.71 -8.29 -2.18
CA ASP A 48 7.17 -7.69 -3.43
C ASP A 48 6.05 -6.87 -4.11
N ASP A 49 4.83 -7.42 -4.19
CA ASP A 49 3.67 -6.70 -4.77
C ASP A 49 3.37 -5.40 -3.99
N TYR A 50 3.24 -5.51 -2.66
CA TYR A 50 2.98 -4.33 -1.83
C TYR A 50 4.10 -3.29 -1.91
N THR A 51 5.36 -3.72 -2.02
CA THR A 51 6.51 -2.81 -2.15
C THR A 51 6.48 -2.06 -3.47
N VAL A 52 6.22 -2.75 -4.59
CA VAL A 52 6.11 -2.13 -5.92
C VAL A 52 4.96 -1.12 -5.96
N ARG A 53 3.81 -1.48 -5.41
CA ARG A 53 2.64 -0.59 -5.33
C ARG A 53 2.93 0.63 -4.45
N ALA A 54 3.55 0.44 -3.29
CA ALA A 54 3.92 1.54 -2.40
C ALA A 54 4.91 2.51 -3.07
N ALA A 55 5.91 1.98 -3.79
CA ALA A 55 6.86 2.80 -4.54
C ALA A 55 6.19 3.59 -5.68
N THR A 56 5.14 3.02 -6.30
CA THR A 56 4.37 3.68 -7.34
C THR A 56 3.57 4.86 -6.80
N VAL A 57 2.95 4.71 -5.62
CA VAL A 57 2.18 5.78 -4.96
C VAL A 57 3.07 6.90 -4.40
N LEU A 58 4.34 6.59 -4.07
CA LEU A 58 5.29 7.56 -3.50
C LEU A 58 6.07 8.39 -4.53
N ARG A 59 5.97 8.08 -5.83
CA ARG A 59 6.72 8.72 -6.90
C ARG A 59 6.05 10.01 -7.38
#